data_AF-A0A4Y9XXX2-F1
#
_entry.id   AF-A0A4Y9XXX2-F1
#
_cell.length_a   1.000
_cell.length_b   1.000
_cell.length_c   1.000
_cell.angle_alpha   90.00
_cell.angle_beta   90.00
_cell.angle_gamma   90.00
#
_symmetry.space_group_name_H-M   'P 1'
#
loop_
_entity.id
_entity.type
_entity.pdbx_description
1 polymer ?
#
loop_
_entity_poly.entity_id
_entity_poly.type
_entity_poly.pdbx_seq_one_letter_code
_entity_poly.pdbx_strand_id
1 'polypeptide(L)'
;MTDALVASTPGEPEIPTLPELLASSGTLPSSVLSSPDTSAYLSHLTTLPLSELTSQPAELSSSSAQLTNALTTLCYTSYPTFLSIHSSTSALSSSLTAFSSSLDALISSLPSLESSAQSFAEDTRSIQKDRRKAALVLEHHDKLHDVLSLPTLLDSCVRNHTYNEALLLAQHAAGLAARFPENALVQSVKAECDARVQAMLGQLLRMLSEQAKLPALFRAVGFLRKMDVLDEPELALAFLTGRGVYLDGLLKTVEVEKKGVEGDKEREKEAYARYLKKYVDLWRECVYDVVTQYTTIFLERAPSTSRAAPTQLHMLLTTFTGLHLQRLLALLRETLPHIPDPSLLTSLLTQLTYCANSFARVGMDFKGLLAPIFIDAVRMGVQNELEGAADGWCDALKPSTSYKFKTASKRPSRFIVAAAAALSPPLPTDTQLQALSSGPPNVPPPILVSYPPLATYTNAILTALNGLRLLAPVELLDDLLRALDASLARGLGTLLSLARDRPWTSEPKYMPVEDEDQKEIETLKSAGTVYVKVFVPFLRRALVEGVYGVKMGEVDVSPGEDLHTALKEWEGWRADVDGETTEGQ
;
A
#
# COMPACT_ATOMS: atom_id res chain seq x y z
N MET A 1 -22.86 109.16 -70.70
CA MET A 1 -21.76 109.80 -71.45
C MET A 1 -22.17 109.71 -72.92
N THR A 2 -22.81 110.73 -73.52
CA THR A 2 -22.19 111.96 -74.09
C THR A 2 -20.99 111.58 -74.97
N ASP A 3 -20.83 111.88 -76.25
CA ASP A 3 -21.42 112.73 -77.30
C ASP A 3 -20.98 112.04 -78.63
N ALA A 4 -21.31 112.37 -79.87
CA ALA A 4 -21.66 113.61 -80.59
C ALA A 4 -22.28 113.14 -81.94
N LEU A 5 -23.29 113.71 -82.60
CA LEU A 5 -23.61 115.12 -82.94
C LEU A 5 -22.55 115.82 -83.82
N VAL A 6 -22.62 115.59 -85.14
CA VAL A 6 -22.29 116.54 -86.22
C VAL A 6 -23.19 116.16 -87.41
N ALA A 7 -24.35 116.78 -87.60
CA ALA A 7 -24.63 118.05 -88.27
C ALA A 7 -25.07 117.89 -89.75
N SER A 8 -26.32 118.32 -89.94
CA SER A 8 -27.13 118.62 -91.11
C SER A 8 -26.49 119.34 -92.30
N THR A 9 -27.06 119.15 -93.50
CA THR A 9 -27.63 120.21 -94.40
C THR A 9 -28.40 119.55 -95.59
N PRO A 10 -29.33 120.27 -96.28
CA PRO A 10 -30.69 119.80 -96.59
C PRO A 10 -30.96 119.39 -98.06
N GLY A 11 -32.09 118.70 -98.30
CA GLY A 11 -32.69 118.54 -99.63
C GLY A 11 -33.99 117.70 -99.66
N GLU A 12 -35.14 118.38 -99.69
CA GLU A 12 -36.42 118.01 -100.37
C GLU A 12 -37.29 116.79 -99.91
N PRO A 13 -38.63 116.83 -100.16
CA PRO A 13 -39.67 116.19 -99.32
C PRO A 13 -39.96 114.73 -99.71
N GLU A 14 -39.92 113.82 -98.72
CA GLU A 14 -40.09 112.37 -98.95
C GLU A 14 -41.57 111.94 -99.00
N ILE A 15 -41.88 111.22 -100.07
CA ILE A 15 -43.18 110.65 -100.46
C ILE A 15 -43.52 109.47 -99.54
N PRO A 16 -44.78 109.28 -99.08
CA PRO A 16 -45.14 108.14 -98.24
C PRO A 16 -44.80 106.81 -98.89
N THR A 17 -44.20 105.90 -98.13
CA THR A 17 -43.69 104.63 -98.66
C THR A 17 -44.83 103.65 -98.97
N LEU A 18 -44.67 102.84 -100.03
CA LEU A 18 -45.67 101.90 -100.53
C LEU A 18 -46.26 100.93 -99.46
N PRO A 19 -45.49 100.45 -98.45
CA PRO A 19 -46.04 99.66 -97.34
C PRO A 19 -47.04 100.42 -96.45
N GLU A 20 -46.85 101.73 -96.25
CA GLU A 20 -47.76 102.57 -95.46
C GLU A 20 -49.08 102.83 -96.21
N LEU A 21 -49.03 103.00 -97.53
CA LEU A 21 -50.22 103.11 -98.39
C LEU A 21 -51.02 101.80 -98.45
N LEU A 22 -50.36 100.63 -98.53
CA LEU A 22 -51.03 99.32 -98.50
C LEU A 22 -51.60 98.98 -97.12
N ALA A 23 -50.90 99.31 -96.03
CA ALA A 23 -51.42 99.17 -94.67
C ALA A 23 -52.66 100.05 -94.42
N SER A 24 -52.72 101.25 -95.04
CA SER A 24 -53.90 102.14 -94.98
C SER A 24 -55.11 101.63 -95.77
N SER A 25 -54.91 100.76 -96.77
CA SER A 25 -55.98 100.19 -97.61
C SER A 25 -56.69 98.98 -96.97
N GLY A 26 -56.28 98.57 -95.76
CA GLY A 26 -57.08 97.73 -94.85
C GLY A 26 -57.19 96.23 -95.16
N THR A 27 -56.44 95.68 -96.11
CA THR A 27 -56.60 94.28 -96.56
C THR A 27 -55.63 93.26 -95.94
N LEU A 28 -54.57 93.66 -95.21
CA LEU A 28 -53.54 92.75 -94.63
C LEU A 28 -52.98 93.24 -93.26
N PRO A 29 -52.64 92.35 -92.30
CA PRO A 29 -52.12 92.71 -90.97
C PRO A 29 -50.64 93.18 -90.97
N SER A 30 -50.33 94.20 -90.17
CA SER A 30 -49.04 94.93 -90.16
C SER A 30 -47.81 94.08 -89.79
N SER A 31 -47.98 93.00 -89.02
CA SER A 31 -46.89 92.08 -88.64
C SER A 31 -46.37 91.24 -89.81
N VAL A 32 -47.18 91.05 -90.85
CA VAL A 32 -46.79 90.27 -92.05
C VAL A 32 -46.04 91.15 -93.05
N LEU A 33 -46.40 92.43 -93.15
CA LEU A 33 -45.70 93.41 -94.00
C LEU A 33 -44.29 93.79 -93.47
N SER A 34 -44.03 93.54 -92.17
CA SER A 34 -42.76 93.83 -91.49
C SER A 34 -41.80 92.62 -91.43
N SER A 35 -42.17 91.47 -91.97
CA SER A 35 -41.23 90.36 -92.14
C SER A 35 -40.13 90.73 -93.16
N PRO A 36 -38.85 90.40 -92.89
CA PRO A 36 -37.73 90.80 -93.75
C PRO A 36 -37.93 90.34 -95.20
N ASP A 37 -38.46 89.13 -95.40
CA ASP A 37 -38.68 88.54 -96.72
C ASP A 37 -39.77 89.28 -97.53
N THR A 38 -40.85 89.71 -96.88
CA THR A 38 -41.92 90.49 -97.52
C THR A 38 -41.48 91.92 -97.87
N SER A 39 -40.64 92.53 -97.03
CA SER A 39 -40.09 93.86 -97.30
C SER A 39 -39.16 93.86 -98.52
N ALA A 40 -38.34 92.81 -98.67
CA ALA A 40 -37.47 92.62 -99.82
C ALA A 40 -38.28 92.43 -101.12
N TYR A 41 -39.37 91.66 -101.06
CA TYR A 41 -40.22 91.43 -102.23
C TYR A 41 -40.98 92.68 -102.70
N LEU A 42 -41.47 93.51 -101.76
CA LEU A 42 -42.13 94.78 -102.09
C LEU A 42 -41.17 95.78 -102.74
N SER A 43 -39.89 95.81 -102.30
CA SER A 43 -38.86 96.63 -102.95
C SER A 43 -38.58 96.18 -104.38
N HIS A 44 -38.57 94.87 -104.63
CA HIS A 44 -38.40 94.31 -105.98
C HIS A 44 -39.55 94.76 -106.90
N LEU A 45 -40.81 94.68 -106.45
CA LEU A 45 -42.00 95.11 -107.21
C LEU A 45 -41.95 96.57 -107.69
N THR A 46 -41.32 97.47 -106.92
CA THR A 46 -41.19 98.89 -107.31
C THR A 46 -40.20 99.15 -108.44
N THR A 47 -39.38 98.16 -108.81
CA THR A 47 -38.34 98.30 -109.84
C THR A 47 -38.73 97.73 -111.21
N LEU A 48 -39.91 97.09 -111.36
CA LEU A 48 -40.33 96.49 -112.63
C LEU A 48 -41.19 97.42 -113.51
N PRO A 49 -41.05 97.36 -114.84
CA PRO A 49 -41.87 98.11 -115.79
C PRO A 49 -43.34 97.61 -115.83
N LEU A 50 -44.27 98.52 -116.16
CA LEU A 50 -45.73 98.33 -115.99
C LEU A 50 -46.31 97.10 -116.69
N SER A 51 -45.73 96.66 -117.82
CA SER A 51 -46.18 95.47 -118.56
C SER A 51 -45.91 94.16 -117.83
N GLU A 52 -44.80 94.06 -117.08
CA GLU A 52 -44.47 92.88 -116.27
C GLU A 52 -45.24 92.85 -114.94
N LEU A 53 -45.57 94.02 -114.40
CA LEU A 53 -46.38 94.11 -113.19
C LEU A 53 -47.81 93.56 -113.40
N THR A 54 -48.36 93.69 -114.61
CA THR A 54 -49.68 93.15 -114.96
C THR A 54 -49.71 91.64 -115.19
N SER A 55 -48.58 91.01 -115.56
CA SER A 55 -48.49 89.54 -115.71
C SER A 55 -48.09 88.81 -114.42
N GLN A 56 -47.48 89.53 -113.47
CA GLN A 56 -46.96 88.96 -112.22
C GLN A 56 -48.00 88.22 -111.34
N PRO A 57 -49.27 88.68 -111.21
CA PRO A 57 -50.27 87.96 -110.42
C PRO A 57 -50.56 86.55 -110.95
N ALA A 58 -50.51 86.37 -112.28
CA ALA A 58 -50.73 85.07 -112.91
C ALA A 58 -49.53 84.12 -112.71
N GLU A 59 -48.30 84.64 -112.71
CA GLU A 59 -47.10 83.86 -112.38
C GLU A 59 -47.03 83.49 -110.90
N LEU A 60 -47.40 84.41 -110.01
CA LEU A 60 -47.50 84.15 -108.57
C LEU A 60 -48.57 83.10 -108.24
N SER A 61 -49.74 83.16 -108.88
CA SER A 61 -50.77 82.13 -108.63
C SER A 61 -50.32 80.76 -109.15
N SER A 62 -49.61 80.72 -110.29
CA SER A 62 -49.00 79.50 -110.82
C SER A 62 -47.93 78.93 -109.88
N SER A 63 -47.01 79.77 -109.40
CA SER A 63 -45.95 79.34 -108.46
C SER A 63 -46.49 78.92 -107.09
N SER A 64 -47.51 79.61 -106.59
CA SER A 64 -48.18 79.22 -105.34
C SER A 64 -48.88 77.88 -105.49
N ALA A 65 -49.57 77.63 -106.61
CA ALA A 65 -50.20 76.33 -106.88
C ALA A 65 -49.17 75.21 -107.06
N GLN A 66 -47.98 75.51 -107.61
CA GLN A 66 -46.87 74.57 -107.68
C GLN A 66 -46.26 74.30 -106.30
N LEU A 67 -46.04 75.32 -105.47
CA LEU A 67 -45.50 75.16 -104.11
C LEU A 67 -46.47 74.45 -103.19
N THR A 68 -47.77 74.74 -103.25
CA THR A 68 -48.75 74.00 -102.45
C THR A 68 -48.84 72.56 -102.92
N ASN A 69 -48.80 72.26 -104.22
CA ASN A 69 -48.66 70.88 -104.69
C ASN A 69 -47.36 70.25 -104.22
N ALA A 70 -46.22 70.94 -104.25
CA ALA A 70 -44.94 70.42 -103.80
C ALA A 70 -44.91 70.18 -102.28
N LEU A 71 -45.50 71.06 -101.47
CA LEU A 71 -45.57 70.95 -100.02
C LEU A 71 -46.60 69.91 -99.60
N THR A 72 -47.72 69.79 -100.30
CA THR A 72 -48.69 68.70 -100.08
C THR A 72 -48.07 67.36 -100.47
N THR A 73 -47.31 67.32 -101.57
CA THR A 73 -46.54 66.14 -101.96
C THR A 73 -45.43 65.85 -100.94
N LEU A 74 -44.74 66.85 -100.39
CA LEU A 74 -43.72 66.68 -99.35
C LEU A 74 -44.36 66.16 -98.05
N CYS A 75 -45.43 66.79 -97.58
CA CYS A 75 -46.17 66.32 -96.41
C CYS A 75 -46.69 64.89 -96.61
N TYR A 76 -47.20 64.52 -97.78
CA TYR A 76 -47.64 63.15 -98.04
C TYR A 76 -46.47 62.15 -98.21
N THR A 77 -45.37 62.55 -98.84
CA THR A 77 -44.22 61.67 -99.10
C THR A 77 -43.31 61.53 -97.87
N SER A 78 -43.23 62.55 -97.01
CA SER A 78 -42.33 62.60 -95.85
C SER A 78 -43.05 62.73 -94.50
N TYR A 79 -44.37 62.50 -94.41
CA TYR A 79 -45.10 62.34 -93.14
C TYR A 79 -44.46 61.32 -92.18
N PRO A 80 -43.94 60.15 -92.64
CA PRO A 80 -43.26 59.20 -91.76
C PRO A 80 -42.06 59.80 -91.02
N THR A 81 -41.33 60.70 -91.67
CA THR A 81 -40.14 61.34 -91.11
C THR A 81 -40.51 62.28 -89.97
N PHE A 82 -41.59 63.06 -90.10
CA PHE A 82 -42.07 63.92 -89.02
C PHE A 82 -42.57 63.13 -87.82
N LEU A 83 -43.27 62.01 -88.05
CA LEU A 83 -43.70 61.12 -86.97
C LEU A 83 -42.49 60.50 -86.26
N SER A 84 -41.43 60.15 -87.00
CA SER A 84 -40.19 59.61 -86.43
C SER A 84 -39.41 60.62 -85.59
N ILE A 85 -39.41 61.89 -85.99
CA ILE A 85 -38.76 62.97 -85.23
C ILE A 85 -39.51 63.22 -83.93
N HIS A 86 -40.84 63.26 -83.98
CA HIS A 86 -41.65 63.43 -82.79
C HIS A 86 -41.53 62.25 -81.82
N SER A 87 -41.56 61.01 -82.33
CA SER A 87 -41.37 59.82 -81.50
C SER A 87 -39.98 59.77 -80.87
N SER A 88 -38.93 60.11 -81.63
CA SER A 88 -37.55 60.14 -81.13
C SER A 88 -37.34 61.21 -80.06
N THR A 89 -37.96 62.38 -80.21
CA THR A 89 -37.85 63.49 -79.24
C THR A 89 -38.59 63.17 -77.94
N SER A 90 -39.77 62.54 -78.04
CA SER A 90 -40.53 62.08 -76.88
C SER A 90 -39.80 60.96 -76.14
N ALA A 91 -39.26 59.98 -76.87
CA ALA A 91 -38.46 58.89 -76.31
C ALA A 91 -37.18 59.40 -75.62
N LEU A 92 -36.52 60.42 -76.17
CA LEU A 92 -35.35 61.04 -75.55
C LEU A 92 -35.71 61.71 -74.22
N SER A 93 -36.79 62.48 -74.18
CA SER A 93 -37.25 63.17 -72.96
C SER A 93 -37.62 62.19 -71.85
N SER A 94 -38.31 61.09 -72.19
CA SER A 94 -38.65 60.07 -71.21
C SER A 94 -37.41 59.33 -70.68
N SER A 95 -36.46 59.02 -71.56
CA SER A 95 -35.20 58.37 -71.19
C SER A 95 -34.35 59.24 -70.26
N LEU A 96 -34.30 60.55 -70.51
CA LEU A 96 -33.56 61.49 -69.67
C LEU A 96 -34.20 61.62 -68.28
N THR A 97 -35.54 61.62 -68.22
CA THR A 97 -36.28 61.65 -66.95
C THR A 97 -36.08 60.37 -66.15
N ALA A 98 -36.12 59.20 -66.81
CA ALA A 98 -35.83 57.90 -66.19
C ALA A 98 -34.37 57.78 -65.74
N PHE A 99 -33.43 58.36 -66.48
CA PHE A 99 -32.03 58.43 -66.09
C PHE A 99 -31.85 59.29 -64.83
N SER A 100 -32.47 60.47 -64.79
CA SER A 100 -32.42 61.36 -63.61
C SER A 100 -32.97 60.67 -62.36
N SER A 101 -34.13 60.02 -62.46
CA SER A 101 -34.72 59.33 -61.31
C SER A 101 -33.87 58.13 -60.83
N SER A 102 -33.23 57.42 -61.77
CA SER A 102 -32.29 56.35 -61.43
C SER A 102 -31.03 56.88 -60.73
N LEU A 103 -30.56 58.06 -61.15
CA LEU A 103 -29.39 58.71 -60.55
C LEU A 103 -29.70 59.22 -59.14
N ASP A 104 -30.87 59.80 -58.91
CA ASP A 104 -31.32 60.21 -57.57
C ASP A 104 -31.51 59.02 -56.63
N ALA A 105 -32.04 57.89 -57.14
CA ALA A 105 -32.13 56.64 -56.38
C ALA A 105 -30.74 56.07 -56.01
N LEU A 106 -29.76 56.21 -56.91
CA LEU A 106 -28.39 55.80 -56.63
C LEU A 106 -27.72 56.70 -55.57
N ILE A 107 -27.87 58.02 -55.68
CA ILE A 107 -27.31 58.98 -54.72
C ILE A 107 -27.91 58.75 -53.32
N SER A 108 -29.21 58.47 -53.23
CA SER A 108 -29.88 58.23 -51.94
C SER A 108 -29.55 56.87 -51.32
N SER A 109 -29.17 55.86 -52.11
CA SER A 109 -28.82 54.53 -51.61
C SER A 109 -27.33 54.35 -51.26
N LEU A 110 -26.44 55.22 -51.75
CA LEU A 110 -25.01 55.14 -51.43
C LEU A 110 -24.71 55.28 -49.91
N PRO A 111 -25.29 56.25 -49.18
CA PRO A 111 -25.00 56.44 -47.77
C PRO A 111 -25.48 55.28 -46.89
N SER A 112 -26.62 54.66 -47.23
CA SER A 112 -27.12 53.50 -46.49
C SER A 112 -26.26 52.26 -46.73
N LEU A 113 -25.72 52.09 -47.95
CA LEU A 113 -24.74 51.06 -48.26
C LEU A 113 -23.42 51.31 -47.51
N GLU A 114 -22.93 52.55 -47.48
CA GLU A 114 -21.71 52.91 -46.76
C GLU A 114 -21.83 52.65 -45.25
N SER A 115 -22.93 53.09 -44.63
CA SER A 115 -23.20 52.85 -43.21
C SER A 115 -23.30 51.35 -42.90
N SER A 116 -23.96 50.57 -43.76
CA SER A 116 -24.06 49.11 -43.60
C SER A 116 -22.72 48.41 -43.79
N ALA A 117 -21.86 48.90 -44.69
CA ALA A 117 -20.52 48.37 -44.88
C ALA A 117 -19.60 48.67 -43.69
N GLN A 118 -19.73 49.86 -43.08
CA GLN A 118 -18.98 50.23 -41.88
C GLN A 118 -19.42 49.41 -40.67
N SER A 119 -20.72 49.27 -40.42
CA SER A 119 -21.22 48.43 -39.32
C SER A 119 -20.84 46.95 -39.53
N PHE A 120 -20.97 46.43 -40.74
CA PHE A 120 -20.51 45.08 -41.06
C PHE A 120 -19.02 44.90 -40.82
N ALA A 121 -18.19 45.89 -41.16
CA ALA A 121 -16.76 45.84 -40.91
C ALA A 121 -16.41 45.85 -39.41
N GLU A 122 -17.14 46.63 -38.59
CA GLU A 122 -16.97 46.65 -37.14
C GLU A 122 -17.40 45.34 -36.48
N ASP A 123 -18.58 44.83 -36.81
CA ASP A 123 -19.10 43.57 -36.28
C ASP A 123 -18.19 42.40 -36.67
N THR A 124 -17.75 42.37 -37.93
CA THR A 124 -16.90 41.30 -38.47
C THR A 124 -15.49 41.29 -37.87
N ARG A 125 -14.98 42.42 -37.32
CA ARG A 125 -13.65 42.44 -36.67
C ARG A 125 -13.59 41.52 -35.45
N SER A 126 -14.64 41.52 -34.63
CA SER A 126 -14.71 40.66 -33.44
C SER A 126 -14.74 39.17 -33.84
N ILE A 127 -15.58 38.83 -34.82
CA ILE A 127 -15.72 37.49 -35.38
C ILE A 127 -14.40 37.03 -36.04
N GLN A 128 -13.72 37.91 -36.79
CA GLN A 128 -12.41 37.59 -37.37
C GLN A 128 -11.36 37.33 -36.29
N LYS A 129 -11.36 38.09 -35.18
CA LYS A 129 -10.43 37.87 -34.07
C LYS A 129 -10.64 36.48 -33.46
N ASP A 130 -11.89 36.10 -33.22
CA ASP A 130 -12.21 34.79 -32.65
C ASP A 130 -11.97 33.65 -33.64
N ARG A 131 -12.27 33.84 -34.92
CA ARG A 131 -11.94 32.89 -35.98
C ARG A 131 -10.43 32.71 -36.14
N ARG A 132 -9.62 33.78 -35.98
CA ARG A 132 -8.15 33.69 -35.97
C ARG A 132 -7.65 32.90 -34.77
N LYS A 133 -8.19 33.13 -33.57
CA LYS A 133 -7.86 32.32 -32.38
C LYS A 133 -8.22 30.85 -32.58
N ALA A 134 -9.43 30.57 -33.09
CA ALA A 134 -9.90 29.21 -33.35
C ALA A 134 -9.05 28.52 -34.41
N ALA A 135 -8.68 29.22 -35.49
CA ALA A 135 -7.78 28.68 -36.52
C ALA A 135 -6.40 28.34 -35.93
N LEU A 136 -5.85 29.20 -35.08
CA LEU A 136 -4.55 28.94 -34.41
C LEU A 136 -4.61 27.71 -33.48
N VAL A 137 -5.70 27.57 -32.71
CA VAL A 137 -5.90 26.38 -31.85
C VAL A 137 -6.04 25.12 -32.70
N LEU A 138 -6.77 25.20 -33.81
CA LEU A 138 -7.00 24.06 -34.71
C LEU A 138 -5.71 23.64 -35.42
N GLU A 139 -4.87 24.60 -35.80
CA GLU A 139 -3.55 24.33 -36.40
C GLU A 139 -2.57 23.65 -35.42
N HIS A 140 -2.69 23.93 -34.12
CA HIS A 140 -1.82 23.36 -33.09
C HIS A 140 -2.53 22.35 -32.17
N HIS A 141 -3.70 21.87 -32.58
CA HIS A 141 -4.54 20.98 -31.78
C HIS A 141 -3.82 19.70 -31.38
N ASP A 142 -3.15 19.04 -32.32
CA ASP A 142 -2.47 17.77 -32.08
C ASP A 142 -1.36 17.93 -31.03
N LYS A 143 -0.55 18.99 -31.13
CA LYS A 143 0.51 19.28 -30.17
C LYS A 143 -0.04 19.61 -28.78
N LEU A 144 -1.16 20.32 -28.71
CA LEU A 144 -1.85 20.59 -27.45
C LEU A 144 -2.41 19.30 -26.84
N HIS A 145 -2.96 18.41 -27.66
CA HIS A 145 -3.44 17.11 -27.23
C HIS A 145 -2.30 16.23 -26.68
N ASP A 146 -1.14 16.22 -27.33
CA ASP A 146 0.04 15.49 -26.86
C ASP A 146 0.49 15.97 -25.48
N VAL A 147 0.50 17.28 -25.23
CA VAL A 147 0.85 17.84 -23.91
C VAL A 147 -0.20 17.51 -22.86
N LEU A 148 -1.49 17.63 -23.20
CA LEU A 148 -2.60 17.36 -22.28
C LEU A 148 -2.79 15.85 -22.01
N SER A 149 -2.27 14.98 -22.87
CA SER A 149 -2.32 13.53 -22.69
C SER A 149 -1.12 12.97 -21.88
N LEU A 150 -0.11 13.78 -21.56
CA LEU A 150 1.03 13.35 -20.74
C LEU A 150 0.61 12.69 -19.40
N PRO A 151 -0.32 13.26 -18.61
CA PRO A 151 -0.71 12.64 -17.34
C PRO A 151 -1.40 11.29 -17.51
N THR A 152 -2.24 11.14 -18.55
CA THR A 152 -2.95 9.88 -18.81
C THR A 152 -2.02 8.81 -19.36
N LEU A 153 -1.06 9.19 -20.21
CA LEU A 153 -0.03 8.30 -20.72
C LEU A 153 0.90 7.83 -19.59
N LEU A 154 1.30 8.75 -18.71
CA LEU A 154 2.09 8.43 -17.52
C LEU A 154 1.33 7.48 -16.57
N ASP A 155 0.04 7.70 -16.33
CA ASP A 155 -0.80 6.77 -15.55
C ASP A 155 -0.85 5.37 -16.17
N SER A 156 -0.97 5.28 -17.50
CA SER A 156 -0.90 4.00 -18.23
C SER A 156 0.46 3.30 -18.07
N CYS A 157 1.57 4.03 -18.19
CA CYS A 157 2.92 3.48 -17.96
C CYS A 157 3.10 2.96 -16.52
N VAL A 158 2.60 3.69 -15.52
CA VAL A 158 2.65 3.27 -14.11
C VAL A 158 1.85 1.98 -13.90
N ARG A 159 0.64 1.90 -14.47
CA ARG A 159 -0.22 0.71 -14.39
C ARG A 159 0.39 -0.51 -15.10
N ASN A 160 1.14 -0.30 -16.18
CA ASN A 160 1.79 -1.36 -16.96
C ASN A 160 3.18 -1.75 -16.41
N HIS A 161 3.61 -1.18 -15.28
CA HIS A 161 4.93 -1.38 -14.67
C HIS A 161 6.13 -0.96 -15.57
N THR A 162 5.90 -0.12 -16.59
CA THR A 162 6.95 0.49 -17.42
C THR A 162 7.47 1.78 -16.78
N TYR A 163 8.04 1.64 -15.58
CA TYR A 163 8.47 2.78 -14.74
C TYR A 163 9.55 3.66 -15.38
N ASN A 164 10.39 3.09 -16.26
CA ASN A 164 11.43 3.88 -16.93
C ASN A 164 10.83 4.93 -17.89
N GLU A 165 9.79 4.58 -18.63
CA GLU A 165 9.09 5.50 -19.53
C GLU A 165 8.31 6.55 -18.73
N ALA A 166 7.63 6.13 -17.65
CA ALA A 166 6.92 7.04 -16.76
C ALA A 166 7.85 8.15 -16.19
N LEU A 167 9.07 7.79 -15.79
CA LEU A 167 10.05 8.75 -15.31
C LEU A 167 10.54 9.72 -16.40
N LEU A 168 10.74 9.24 -17.63
CA LEU A 168 11.11 10.09 -18.75
C LEU A 168 10.00 11.10 -19.10
N LEU A 169 8.74 10.68 -19.04
CA LEU A 169 7.59 11.55 -19.24
C LEU A 169 7.46 12.61 -18.14
N ALA A 170 7.71 12.23 -16.89
CA ALA A 170 7.74 13.17 -15.76
C ALA A 170 8.85 14.22 -15.94
N GLN A 171 10.05 13.80 -16.35
CA GLN A 171 11.16 14.71 -16.65
C GLN A 171 10.81 15.65 -17.82
N HIS A 172 10.13 15.15 -18.85
CA HIS A 172 9.65 15.98 -19.95
C HIS A 172 8.61 17.01 -19.48
N ALA A 173 7.63 16.62 -18.66
CA ALA A 173 6.64 17.53 -18.09
C ALA A 173 7.30 18.59 -17.19
N ALA A 174 8.28 18.21 -16.37
CA ALA A 174 9.05 19.15 -15.56
C ALA A 174 9.88 20.13 -16.42
N GLY A 175 10.51 19.64 -17.49
CA GLY A 175 11.23 20.47 -18.45
C GLY A 175 10.32 21.44 -19.19
N LEU A 176 9.10 21.03 -19.53
CA LEU A 176 8.09 21.90 -20.14
C LEU A 176 7.63 23.00 -19.17
N ALA A 177 7.37 22.64 -17.91
CA ALA A 177 6.99 23.60 -16.87
C ALA A 177 8.09 24.60 -16.53
N ALA A 178 9.36 24.18 -16.59
CA ALA A 178 10.50 25.08 -16.43
C ALA A 178 10.65 26.07 -17.60
N ARG A 179 10.32 25.66 -18.83
CA ARG A 179 10.33 26.53 -20.02
C ARG A 179 9.18 27.52 -20.06
N PHE A 180 8.03 27.15 -19.50
CA PHE A 180 6.80 27.99 -19.50
C PHE A 180 6.27 28.22 -18.08
N PRO A 181 6.97 29.00 -17.23
CA PRO A 181 6.60 29.19 -15.83
C PRO A 181 5.29 29.96 -15.64
N GLU A 182 4.97 30.93 -16.51
CA GLU A 182 3.75 31.75 -16.38
C GLU A 182 2.48 31.07 -16.90
N ASN A 183 2.59 29.95 -17.62
CA ASN A 183 1.43 29.29 -18.20
C ASN A 183 0.77 28.33 -17.20
N ALA A 184 -0.39 28.74 -16.67
CA ALA A 184 -1.15 27.96 -15.69
C ALA A 184 -1.53 26.54 -16.17
N LEU A 185 -1.80 26.33 -17.47
CA LEU A 185 -2.14 25.00 -17.99
C LEU A 185 -0.96 24.04 -17.91
N VAL A 186 0.25 24.51 -18.25
CA VAL A 186 1.47 23.69 -18.19
C VAL A 186 1.81 23.34 -16.73
N GLN A 187 1.63 24.29 -15.81
CA GLN A 187 1.81 24.03 -14.38
C GLN A 187 0.77 23.02 -13.85
N SER A 188 -0.48 23.09 -14.32
CA SER A 188 -1.51 22.09 -14.00
C SER A 188 -1.13 20.69 -14.49
N VAL A 189 -0.67 20.57 -15.74
CA VAL A 189 -0.22 19.28 -16.31
C VAL A 189 0.96 18.72 -15.51
N LYS A 190 1.93 19.57 -15.13
CA LYS A 190 3.04 19.16 -14.27
C LYS A 190 2.55 18.65 -12.91
N ALA A 191 1.65 19.39 -12.24
CA ALA A 191 1.10 18.98 -10.96
C ALA A 191 0.35 17.63 -11.05
N GLU A 192 -0.41 17.40 -12.12
CA GLU A 192 -1.03 16.10 -12.38
C GLU A 192 0.00 14.99 -12.61
N CYS A 193 1.05 15.23 -13.40
CA CYS A 193 2.14 14.28 -13.59
C CYS A 193 2.86 13.95 -12.28
N ASP A 194 3.16 14.96 -11.45
CA ASP A 194 3.81 14.79 -10.15
C ASP A 194 2.93 13.92 -9.21
N ALA A 195 1.61 14.13 -9.21
CA ALA A 195 0.68 13.29 -8.44
C ALA A 195 0.70 11.82 -8.89
N ARG A 196 0.87 11.55 -10.19
CA ARG A 196 0.99 10.18 -10.71
C ARG A 196 2.35 9.55 -10.36
N VAL A 197 3.42 10.32 -10.37
CA VAL A 197 4.75 9.87 -9.89
C VAL A 197 4.72 9.56 -8.40
N GLN A 198 3.99 10.34 -7.59
CA GLN A 198 3.73 10.02 -6.18
C GLN A 198 2.92 8.73 -6.00
N ALA A 199 1.92 8.48 -6.86
CA ALA A 199 1.20 7.20 -6.85
C ALA A 199 2.13 6.01 -7.19
N MET A 200 3.05 6.21 -8.15
CA MET A 200 4.09 5.23 -8.49
C MET A 200 5.03 4.95 -7.31
N LEU A 201 5.45 5.99 -6.58
CA LEU A 201 6.24 5.84 -5.34
C LEU A 201 5.52 4.91 -4.35
N GLY A 202 4.23 5.16 -4.10
CA GLY A 202 3.41 4.32 -3.22
C GLY A 202 3.26 2.88 -3.71
N GLN A 203 3.26 2.63 -5.02
CA GLN A 203 3.22 1.27 -5.59
C GLN A 203 4.58 0.55 -5.41
N LEU A 204 5.69 1.24 -5.68
CA LEU A 204 7.04 0.70 -5.49
C LEU A 204 7.31 0.37 -4.02
N LEU A 205 6.90 1.23 -3.08
CA LEU A 205 7.02 0.98 -1.65
C LEU A 205 6.17 -0.21 -1.20
N ARG A 206 4.93 -0.35 -1.72
CA ARG A 206 4.09 -1.53 -1.44
C ARG A 206 4.73 -2.83 -1.93
N MET A 207 5.36 -2.83 -3.09
CA MET A 207 6.10 -4.00 -3.60
C MET A 207 7.24 -4.42 -2.66
N LEU A 208 7.84 -3.51 -1.88
CA LEU A 208 8.84 -3.88 -0.87
C LEU A 208 8.23 -4.65 0.32
N SER A 209 6.93 -4.47 0.57
CA SER A 209 6.17 -5.17 1.61
C SER A 209 5.49 -6.46 1.15
N GLU A 210 5.62 -6.82 -0.11
CA GLU A 210 5.04 -8.03 -0.69
C GLU A 210 6.10 -9.12 -0.92
N GLN A 211 5.65 -10.32 -1.30
CA GLN A 211 6.56 -11.40 -1.68
C GLN A 211 7.21 -11.10 -3.04
N ALA A 212 8.49 -10.75 -3.02
CA ALA A 212 9.26 -10.44 -4.23
C ALA A 212 10.64 -11.07 -4.19
N LYS A 213 11.12 -11.52 -5.35
CA LYS A 213 12.49 -12.04 -5.53
C LYS A 213 13.50 -10.88 -5.59
N LEU A 214 14.76 -11.16 -5.24
CA LEU A 214 15.86 -10.19 -5.27
C LEU A 214 15.92 -9.33 -6.56
N PRO A 215 15.77 -9.86 -7.79
CA PRO A 215 15.80 -9.03 -9.00
C PRO A 215 14.66 -8.01 -9.10
N ALA A 216 13.48 -8.35 -8.58
CA ALA A 216 12.34 -7.43 -8.55
C ALA A 216 12.56 -6.32 -7.52
N LEU A 217 13.01 -6.68 -6.31
CA LEU A 217 13.37 -5.73 -5.25
C LEU A 217 14.51 -4.81 -5.70
N PHE A 218 15.53 -5.36 -6.35
CA PHE A 218 16.65 -4.59 -6.88
C PHE A 218 16.20 -3.57 -7.93
N ARG A 219 15.30 -3.97 -8.85
CA ARG A 219 14.72 -3.03 -9.83
C ARG A 219 13.85 -1.97 -9.16
N ALA A 220 13.03 -2.35 -8.18
CA ALA A 220 12.18 -1.42 -7.42
C ALA A 220 13.01 -0.35 -6.71
N VAL A 221 14.00 -0.77 -5.92
CA VAL A 221 14.95 0.14 -5.25
C VAL A 221 15.73 0.97 -6.28
N GLY A 222 16.10 0.38 -7.42
CA GLY A 222 16.72 1.11 -8.53
C GLY A 222 15.86 2.25 -9.09
N PHE A 223 14.55 2.05 -9.22
CA PHE A 223 13.62 3.12 -9.62
C PHE A 223 13.40 4.14 -8.50
N LEU A 224 13.30 3.71 -7.24
CA LEU A 224 13.20 4.62 -6.09
C LEU A 224 14.42 5.55 -6.01
N ARG A 225 15.64 5.02 -6.24
CA ARG A 225 16.86 5.85 -6.35
C ARG A 225 16.79 6.87 -7.50
N LYS A 226 16.24 6.48 -8.65
CA LYS A 226 16.09 7.38 -9.81
C LYS A 226 15.05 8.48 -9.59
N MET A 227 14.08 8.26 -8.71
CA MET A 227 13.06 9.25 -8.36
C MET A 227 13.63 10.38 -7.49
N ASP A 228 14.76 10.13 -6.80
CA ASP A 228 15.47 11.13 -5.98
C ASP A 228 14.58 11.79 -4.89
N VAL A 229 13.61 11.02 -4.37
CA VAL A 229 12.68 11.47 -3.31
C VAL A 229 13.17 11.09 -1.91
N LEU A 230 13.94 10.00 -1.80
CA LEU A 230 14.44 9.45 -0.53
C LEU A 230 15.95 9.37 -0.59
N ASP A 231 16.61 9.83 0.47
CA ASP A 231 18.05 9.65 0.63
C ASP A 231 18.40 8.16 0.78
N GLU A 232 19.64 7.77 0.47
CA GLU A 232 20.08 6.37 0.57
C GLU A 232 19.78 5.71 1.95
N PRO A 233 20.05 6.35 3.12
CA PRO A 233 19.66 5.79 4.42
C PRO A 233 18.14 5.72 4.63
N GLU A 234 17.36 6.67 4.11
CA GLU A 234 15.90 6.67 4.22
C GLU A 234 15.29 5.56 3.35
N LEU A 235 15.83 5.36 2.16
CA LEU A 235 15.47 4.27 1.26
C LEU A 235 15.80 2.91 1.86
N ALA A 236 16.97 2.79 2.50
CA ALA A 236 17.38 1.59 3.22
C ALA A 236 16.44 1.29 4.41
N LEU A 237 16.04 2.32 5.15
CA LEU A 237 15.05 2.19 6.22
C LEU A 237 13.68 1.80 5.68
N ALA A 238 13.21 2.42 4.60
CA ALA A 238 11.94 2.09 3.95
C ALA A 238 11.94 0.64 3.44
N PHE A 239 13.06 0.16 2.90
CA PHE A 239 13.25 -1.23 2.51
C PHE A 239 13.13 -2.17 3.71
N LEU A 240 13.88 -1.93 4.80
CA LEU A 240 13.82 -2.77 6.00
C LEU A 240 12.42 -2.75 6.64
N THR A 241 11.77 -1.59 6.67
CA THR A 241 10.41 -1.44 7.20
C THR A 241 9.40 -2.23 6.36
N GLY A 242 9.46 -2.11 5.03
CA GLY A 242 8.62 -2.89 4.12
C GLY A 242 8.83 -4.40 4.28
N ARG A 243 10.09 -4.85 4.30
CA ARG A 243 10.43 -6.27 4.53
C ARG A 243 10.04 -6.74 5.92
N GLY A 244 10.10 -5.88 6.93
CA GLY A 244 9.62 -6.14 8.28
C GLY A 244 8.11 -6.40 8.31
N VAL A 245 7.31 -5.58 7.63
CA VAL A 245 5.85 -5.79 7.50
C VAL A 245 5.54 -7.12 6.81
N TYR A 246 6.26 -7.45 5.73
CA TYR A 246 6.13 -8.74 5.05
C TYR A 246 6.42 -9.92 6.00
N LEU A 247 7.55 -9.85 6.69
CA LEU A 247 8.01 -10.88 7.61
C LEU A 247 7.06 -11.05 8.79
N ASP A 248 6.57 -9.95 9.37
CA ASP A 248 5.58 -9.97 10.44
C ASP A 248 4.25 -10.57 10.00
N GLY A 249 3.80 -10.26 8.78
CA GLY A 249 2.61 -10.87 8.20
C GLY A 249 2.76 -12.38 8.10
N LEU A 250 3.92 -12.87 7.66
CA LEU A 250 4.19 -14.30 7.51
C LEU A 250 4.33 -15.02 8.86
N LEU A 251 5.04 -14.44 9.83
CA LEU A 251 5.16 -15.01 11.18
C LEU A 251 3.79 -15.08 11.90
N LYS A 252 2.92 -14.08 11.72
CA LYS A 252 1.56 -14.09 12.26
C LYS A 252 0.71 -15.26 11.74
N THR A 253 0.93 -15.72 10.50
CA THR A 253 0.20 -16.88 9.98
C THR A 253 0.48 -18.16 10.79
N VAL A 254 1.73 -18.32 11.23
CA VAL A 254 2.14 -19.46 12.07
C VAL A 254 1.61 -19.28 13.50
N GLU A 255 1.60 -18.04 14.03
CA GLU A 255 1.03 -17.73 15.36
C GLU A 255 -0.47 -18.09 15.46
N VAL A 256 -1.23 -18.01 14.36
CA VAL A 256 -2.66 -18.41 14.36
C VAL A 256 -2.81 -19.93 14.54
N GLU A 257 -1.90 -20.73 13.99
CA GLU A 257 -1.92 -22.19 14.15
C GLU A 257 -1.70 -22.63 15.61
N LYS A 258 -1.06 -21.78 16.44
CA LYS A 258 -0.88 -22.00 17.89
C LYS A 258 -2.23 -22.10 18.64
N LYS A 259 -3.27 -21.37 18.19
CA LYS A 259 -4.56 -21.25 18.91
C LYS A 259 -5.54 -22.40 18.64
N GLY A 260 -5.24 -23.29 17.69
CA GLY A 260 -6.15 -24.35 17.25
C GLY A 260 -6.04 -25.66 18.03
N VAL A 261 -5.21 -25.73 19.08
CA VAL A 261 -4.87 -26.99 19.77
C VAL A 261 -5.22 -26.89 21.25
N GLU A 262 -6.50 -26.75 21.56
CA GLU A 262 -7.01 -26.90 22.94
C GLU A 262 -7.58 -28.32 23.11
N GLY A 263 -7.02 -29.08 24.05
CA GLY A 263 -7.41 -30.47 24.28
C GLY A 263 -6.47 -31.20 25.25
N ASP A 264 -5.90 -32.32 24.79
CA ASP A 264 -5.10 -33.26 25.60
C ASP A 264 -3.69 -32.71 25.92
N LYS A 265 -3.24 -32.84 27.18
CA LYS A 265 -1.99 -32.24 27.68
C LYS A 265 -0.75 -32.72 26.92
N GLU A 266 -0.72 -33.98 26.48
CA GLU A 266 0.40 -34.49 25.67
C GLU A 266 0.38 -33.96 24.24
N ARG A 267 -0.81 -33.89 23.64
CA ARG A 267 -0.98 -33.34 22.28
C ARG A 267 -0.66 -31.85 22.24
N GLU A 268 -0.92 -31.13 23.33
CA GLU A 268 -0.57 -29.72 23.48
C GLU A 268 0.95 -29.52 23.48
N LYS A 269 1.71 -30.33 24.24
CA LYS A 269 3.19 -30.29 24.29
C LYS A 269 3.82 -30.50 22.91
N GLU A 270 3.36 -31.54 22.19
CA GLU A 270 3.85 -31.81 20.83
C GLU A 270 3.47 -30.72 19.84
N ALA A 271 2.31 -30.08 20.02
CA ALA A 271 1.89 -28.97 19.19
C ALA A 271 2.75 -27.72 19.42
N TYR A 272 3.10 -27.39 20.67
CA TYR A 272 4.05 -26.31 20.97
C TYR A 272 5.41 -26.58 20.34
N ALA A 273 5.92 -27.81 20.43
CA ALA A 273 7.20 -28.17 19.81
C ALA A 273 7.16 -28.06 18.28
N ARG A 274 6.09 -28.55 17.63
CA ARG A 274 5.90 -28.42 16.17
C ARG A 274 5.76 -26.97 15.73
N TYR A 275 4.97 -26.18 16.47
CA TYR A 275 4.82 -24.75 16.25
C TYR A 275 6.17 -24.03 16.32
N LEU A 276 6.95 -24.29 17.38
CA LEU A 276 8.22 -23.62 17.59
C LEU A 276 9.25 -24.00 16.52
N LYS A 277 9.32 -25.28 16.11
CA LYS A 277 10.16 -25.73 14.99
C LYS A 277 9.81 -24.99 13.70
N LYS A 278 8.51 -24.93 13.34
CA LYS A 278 8.03 -24.23 12.14
C LYS A 278 8.32 -22.73 12.20
N TYR A 279 8.13 -22.10 13.36
CA TYR A 279 8.45 -20.69 13.57
C TYR A 279 9.94 -20.43 13.38
N VAL A 280 10.82 -21.24 13.99
CA VAL A 280 12.28 -21.09 13.89
C VAL A 280 12.76 -21.27 12.46
N ASP A 281 12.25 -22.24 11.72
CA ASP A 281 12.62 -22.45 10.31
C ASP A 281 12.21 -21.27 9.43
N LEU A 282 10.97 -20.80 9.59
CA LEU A 282 10.45 -19.66 8.83
C LEU A 282 11.19 -18.37 9.19
N TRP A 283 11.43 -18.13 10.48
CA TRP A 283 12.21 -16.99 10.96
C TRP A 283 13.63 -17.02 10.38
N ARG A 284 14.29 -18.18 10.42
CA ARG A 284 15.65 -18.35 9.87
C ARG A 284 15.68 -17.99 8.40
N GLU A 285 14.79 -18.58 7.60
CA GLU A 285 14.73 -18.34 6.15
C GLU A 285 14.46 -16.86 5.84
N CYS A 286 13.42 -16.29 6.43
CA CYS A 286 12.96 -14.95 6.07
C CYS A 286 13.92 -13.86 6.56
N VAL A 287 14.46 -13.96 7.77
CA VAL A 287 15.44 -12.98 8.28
C VAL A 287 16.73 -13.08 7.48
N TYR A 288 17.19 -14.30 7.16
CA TYR A 288 18.40 -14.49 6.35
C TYR A 288 18.24 -13.94 4.93
N ASP A 289 17.07 -14.11 4.33
CA ASP A 289 16.73 -13.54 3.03
C ASP A 289 16.76 -12.01 3.05
N VAL A 290 16.16 -11.37 4.06
CA VAL A 290 16.19 -9.90 4.19
C VAL A 290 17.60 -9.39 4.38
N VAL A 291 18.40 -10.06 5.22
CA VAL A 291 19.81 -9.72 5.45
C VAL A 291 20.61 -9.82 4.16
N THR A 292 20.44 -10.90 3.39
CA THR A 292 21.13 -11.10 2.11
C THR A 292 20.69 -10.06 1.09
N GLN A 293 19.38 -9.83 0.95
CA GLN A 293 18.83 -8.83 0.03
C GLN A 293 19.34 -7.42 0.36
N TYR A 294 19.33 -7.04 1.64
CA TYR A 294 19.82 -5.75 2.10
C TYR A 294 21.32 -5.59 1.80
N THR A 295 22.11 -6.62 2.13
CA THR A 295 23.56 -6.63 1.90
C THR A 295 23.88 -6.43 0.42
N THR A 296 23.21 -7.16 -0.48
CA THR A 296 23.44 -7.02 -1.93
C THR A 296 22.95 -5.67 -2.49
N ILE A 297 21.82 -5.14 -2.01
CA ILE A 297 21.24 -3.91 -2.57
C ILE A 297 21.95 -2.65 -2.06
N PHE A 298 22.36 -2.62 -0.79
CA PHE A 298 22.83 -1.40 -0.11
C PHE A 298 24.29 -1.46 0.35
N LEU A 299 24.84 -2.64 0.70
CA LEU A 299 26.19 -2.75 1.26
C LEU A 299 27.25 -3.12 0.20
N GLU A 300 26.97 -4.08 -0.69
CA GLU A 300 27.90 -4.50 -1.75
C GLU A 300 28.00 -3.48 -2.90
N ARG A 301 26.97 -2.67 -3.11
CA ARG A 301 26.89 -1.66 -4.19
C ARG A 301 27.31 -0.25 -3.76
N ALA A 302 27.84 -0.07 -2.55
CA ALA A 302 28.39 1.22 -2.15
C ALA A 302 29.42 1.66 -3.22
N PRO A 303 29.24 2.83 -3.86
CA PRO A 303 30.00 3.21 -5.05
C PRO A 303 31.50 3.18 -4.75
N SER A 304 32.24 2.69 -5.75
CA SER A 304 33.65 2.32 -5.77
C SER A 304 34.64 3.46 -5.45
N THR A 305 34.18 4.55 -4.83
CA THR A 305 34.96 5.73 -4.45
C THR A 305 35.12 5.88 -2.93
N SER A 306 34.35 5.14 -2.11
CA SER A 306 34.55 5.03 -0.66
C SER A 306 34.66 3.56 -0.26
N ARG A 307 35.77 3.17 0.36
CA ARG A 307 36.11 1.77 0.69
C ARG A 307 35.19 1.12 1.75
N ALA A 308 34.17 1.82 2.24
CA ALA A 308 33.18 1.30 3.18
C ALA A 308 31.80 1.92 2.92
N ALA A 309 30.74 1.10 2.99
CA ALA A 309 29.38 1.61 3.03
C ALA A 309 29.18 2.48 4.30
N PRO A 310 28.33 3.52 4.27
CA PRO A 310 28.08 4.38 5.43
C PRO A 310 27.78 3.55 6.68
N THR A 311 28.39 3.91 7.81
CA THR A 311 28.19 3.26 9.12
C THR A 311 26.70 3.17 9.48
N GLN A 312 25.92 4.18 9.09
CA GLN A 312 24.47 4.22 9.26
C GLN A 312 23.73 3.04 8.61
N LEU A 313 24.13 2.59 7.41
CA LEU A 313 23.49 1.45 6.73
C LEU A 313 23.75 0.14 7.50
N HIS A 314 24.97 -0.05 8.00
CA HIS A 314 25.27 -1.19 8.86
C HIS A 314 24.47 -1.16 10.16
N MET A 315 24.35 0.02 10.81
CA MET A 315 23.52 0.18 12.02
C MET A 315 22.04 -0.16 11.76
N LEU A 316 21.48 0.24 10.61
CA LEU A 316 20.10 -0.12 10.25
C LEU A 316 19.91 -1.64 10.15
N LEU A 317 20.85 -2.35 9.52
CA LEU A 317 20.80 -3.81 9.44
C LEU A 317 20.95 -4.47 10.82
N THR A 318 21.88 -3.99 11.65
CA THR A 318 22.10 -4.52 13.00
C THR A 318 20.89 -4.28 13.91
N THR A 319 20.24 -3.11 13.83
CA THR A 319 19.03 -2.82 14.62
C THR A 319 17.86 -3.69 14.18
N PHE A 320 17.65 -3.87 12.88
CA PHE A 320 16.61 -4.76 12.33
C PHE A 320 16.80 -6.21 12.80
N THR A 321 18.00 -6.76 12.60
CA THR A 321 18.32 -8.14 13.01
C THR A 321 18.26 -8.32 14.53
N GLY A 322 18.74 -7.35 15.30
CA GLY A 322 18.65 -7.34 16.76
C GLY A 322 17.22 -7.37 17.28
N LEU A 323 16.32 -6.56 16.70
CA LEU A 323 14.89 -6.54 17.07
C LEU A 323 14.23 -7.91 16.81
N HIS A 324 14.46 -8.50 15.64
CA HIS A 324 13.90 -9.81 15.30
C HIS A 324 14.48 -10.94 16.14
N LEU A 325 15.75 -10.86 16.53
CA LEU A 325 16.37 -11.79 17.46
C LEU A 325 15.76 -11.65 18.86
N GLN A 326 15.57 -10.44 19.38
CA GLN A 326 14.93 -10.22 20.67
C GLN A 326 13.52 -10.80 20.71
N ARG A 327 12.73 -10.65 19.64
CA ARG A 327 11.41 -11.26 19.52
C ARG A 327 11.47 -12.79 19.52
N LEU A 328 12.43 -13.39 18.82
CA LEU A 328 12.65 -14.84 18.86
C LEU A 328 12.99 -15.31 20.28
N LEU A 329 13.91 -14.62 20.97
CA LEU A 329 14.31 -14.97 22.34
C LEU A 329 13.15 -14.80 23.33
N ALA A 330 12.30 -13.79 23.17
CA ALA A 330 11.08 -13.63 23.97
C ALA A 330 10.11 -14.79 23.75
N LEU A 331 9.84 -15.15 22.49
CA LEU A 331 9.00 -16.28 22.14
C LEU A 331 9.54 -17.60 22.72
N LEU A 332 10.85 -17.82 22.66
CA LEU A 332 11.50 -19.00 23.26
C LEU A 332 11.29 -19.05 24.78
N ARG A 333 11.47 -17.93 25.49
CA ARG A 333 11.23 -17.86 26.95
C ARG A 333 9.77 -18.15 27.31
N GLU A 334 8.82 -17.71 26.50
CA GLU A 334 7.39 -17.94 26.75
C GLU A 334 6.95 -19.38 26.42
N THR A 335 7.53 -20.00 25.38
CA THR A 335 7.01 -21.25 24.83
C THR A 335 7.78 -22.50 25.27
N LEU A 336 9.09 -22.40 25.54
CA LEU A 336 9.89 -23.55 25.97
C LEU A 336 9.44 -24.19 27.29
N PRO A 337 8.95 -23.44 28.30
CA PRO A 337 8.42 -24.05 29.53
C PRO A 337 7.25 -25.01 29.31
N HIS A 338 6.53 -24.88 28.20
CA HIS A 338 5.43 -25.78 27.82
C HIS A 338 5.89 -27.06 27.10
N ILE A 339 7.19 -27.19 26.82
CA ILE A 339 7.81 -28.35 26.16
C ILE A 339 8.77 -29.02 27.15
N PRO A 340 8.28 -29.83 28.10
CA PRO A 340 9.12 -30.45 29.12
C PRO A 340 9.98 -31.59 28.59
N ASP A 341 9.66 -32.18 27.43
CA ASP A 341 10.36 -33.34 26.88
C ASP A 341 11.81 -32.99 26.50
N PRO A 342 12.82 -33.58 27.19
CA PRO A 342 14.23 -33.32 26.93
C PRO A 342 14.68 -33.69 25.51
N SER A 343 14.03 -34.67 24.87
CA SER A 343 14.37 -35.07 23.50
C SER A 343 14.01 -33.98 22.49
N LEU A 344 12.83 -33.36 22.66
CA LEU A 344 12.37 -32.24 21.84
C LEU A 344 13.17 -30.97 22.11
N LEU A 345 13.52 -30.70 23.37
CA LEU A 345 14.41 -29.60 23.73
C LEU A 345 15.80 -29.74 23.10
N THR A 346 16.39 -30.94 23.14
CA THR A 346 17.68 -31.22 22.50
C THR A 346 17.62 -31.02 20.99
N SER A 347 16.54 -31.49 20.36
CA SER A 347 16.29 -31.30 18.92
C SER A 347 16.17 -29.82 18.55
N LEU A 348 15.43 -29.04 19.33
CA LEU A 348 15.25 -27.59 19.14
C LEU A 348 16.55 -26.82 19.37
N LEU A 349 17.31 -27.13 20.42
CA LEU A 349 18.60 -26.51 20.70
C LEU A 349 19.58 -26.75 19.54
N THR A 350 19.60 -27.98 19.02
CA THR A 350 20.42 -28.33 17.86
C THR A 350 20.05 -27.48 16.64
N GLN A 351 18.74 -27.38 16.33
CA GLN A 351 18.23 -26.56 15.22
C GLN A 351 18.59 -25.07 15.39
N LEU A 352 18.41 -24.52 16.59
CA LEU A 352 18.76 -23.13 16.91
C LEU A 352 20.26 -22.87 16.87
N THR A 353 21.08 -23.86 17.23
CA THR A 353 22.54 -23.77 17.13
C THR A 353 22.99 -23.76 15.66
N TYR A 354 22.38 -24.58 14.80
CA TYR A 354 22.59 -24.51 13.35
C TYR A 354 22.13 -23.17 12.78
N CYS A 355 20.99 -22.67 13.25
CA CYS A 355 20.49 -21.34 12.90
C CYS A 355 21.53 -20.27 13.28
N ALA A 356 21.99 -20.23 14.54
CA ALA A 356 23.01 -19.28 14.98
C ALA A 356 24.33 -19.40 14.20
N ASN A 357 24.77 -20.61 13.85
CA ASN A 357 25.94 -20.81 12.98
C ASN A 357 25.76 -20.18 11.58
N SER A 358 24.56 -20.30 10.99
CA SER A 358 24.28 -19.70 9.69
C SER A 358 24.36 -18.17 9.73
N PHE A 359 23.85 -17.56 10.81
CA PHE A 359 23.85 -16.11 11.04
C PHE A 359 25.19 -15.55 11.54
N ALA A 360 26.03 -16.36 12.19
CA ALA A 360 27.38 -15.97 12.57
C ALA A 360 28.22 -15.54 11.36
N ARG A 361 27.97 -16.15 10.18
CA ARG A 361 28.59 -15.75 8.90
C ARG A 361 28.23 -14.33 8.46
N VAL A 362 27.11 -13.80 8.94
CA VAL A 362 26.64 -12.43 8.67
C VAL A 362 26.80 -11.52 9.90
N GLY A 363 27.64 -11.92 10.86
CA GLY A 363 27.98 -11.11 12.03
C GLY A 363 26.98 -11.17 13.18
N MET A 364 26.05 -12.13 13.18
CA MET A 364 25.07 -12.32 14.27
C MET A 364 25.22 -13.71 14.88
N ASP A 365 26.08 -13.86 15.89
CA ASP A 365 26.14 -15.08 16.73
C ASP A 365 25.38 -14.86 18.04
N PHE A 366 24.32 -15.65 18.25
CA PHE A 366 23.44 -15.56 19.41
C PHE A 366 23.44 -16.83 20.27
N LYS A 367 24.38 -17.77 20.07
CA LYS A 367 24.42 -19.03 20.84
C LYS A 367 24.48 -18.80 22.35
N GLY A 368 25.28 -17.83 22.79
CA GLY A 368 25.40 -17.49 24.22
C GLY A 368 24.09 -17.02 24.85
N LEU A 369 23.13 -16.53 24.05
CA LEU A 369 21.82 -16.09 24.53
C LEU A 369 20.82 -17.25 24.64
N LEU A 370 21.08 -18.39 24.01
CA LEU A 370 20.21 -19.58 24.06
C LEU A 370 20.39 -20.36 25.35
N ALA A 371 21.64 -20.49 25.82
CA ALA A 371 22.00 -21.29 27.00
C ALA A 371 21.10 -21.01 28.23
N PRO A 372 20.96 -19.77 28.74
CA PRO A 372 20.14 -19.52 29.93
C PRO A 372 18.67 -19.91 29.74
N ILE A 373 18.12 -19.73 28.54
CA ILE A 373 16.71 -20.05 28.24
C ILE A 373 16.48 -21.56 28.30
N PHE A 374 17.41 -22.35 27.74
CA PHE A 374 17.31 -23.82 27.78
C PHE A 374 17.62 -24.38 29.17
N ILE A 375 18.53 -23.77 29.93
CA ILE A 375 18.81 -24.13 31.32
C ILE A 375 17.52 -23.99 32.15
N ASP A 376 16.82 -22.87 32.04
CA ASP A 376 15.57 -22.64 32.76
C ASP A 376 14.46 -23.61 32.34
N ALA A 377 14.34 -23.90 31.04
CA ALA A 377 13.34 -24.85 30.54
C ALA A 377 13.60 -26.29 31.05
N VAL A 378 14.85 -26.74 31.05
CA VAL A 378 15.24 -28.06 31.57
C VAL A 378 15.00 -28.13 33.08
N ARG A 379 15.40 -27.09 33.82
CA ARG A 379 15.16 -26.96 35.26
C ARG A 379 13.67 -27.14 35.58
N MET A 380 12.81 -26.35 34.95
CA MET A 380 11.36 -26.41 35.18
C MET A 380 10.78 -27.76 34.79
N GLY A 381 11.19 -28.31 33.64
CA GLY A 381 10.71 -29.61 33.16
C GLY A 381 11.01 -30.74 34.15
N VAL A 382 12.27 -30.85 34.58
CA VAL A 382 12.69 -31.89 35.52
C VAL A 382 12.11 -31.69 36.91
N GLN A 383 12.04 -30.44 37.42
CA GLN A 383 11.38 -30.16 38.70
C GLN A 383 9.92 -30.61 38.70
N ASN A 384 9.17 -30.29 37.64
CA ASN A 384 7.78 -30.72 37.51
C ASN A 384 7.64 -32.25 37.42
N GLU A 385 8.58 -32.94 36.77
CA GLU A 385 8.57 -34.42 36.71
C GLU A 385 8.90 -35.05 38.07
N LEU A 386 9.85 -34.49 38.82
CA LEU A 386 10.19 -34.93 40.18
C LEU A 386 9.04 -34.67 41.16
N GLU A 387 8.37 -33.53 41.05
CA GLU A 387 7.16 -33.21 41.82
C GLU A 387 6.02 -34.16 41.46
N GLY A 388 5.74 -34.37 40.16
CA GLY A 388 4.72 -35.31 39.71
C GLY A 388 4.99 -36.75 40.16
N ALA A 389 6.26 -37.17 40.19
CA ALA A 389 6.66 -38.47 40.71
C ALA A 389 6.36 -38.59 42.22
N ALA A 390 6.69 -37.55 43.01
CA ALA A 390 6.38 -37.53 44.43
C ALA A 390 4.87 -37.40 44.70
N ASP A 391 4.11 -36.69 43.88
CA ASP A 391 2.65 -36.62 43.99
C ASP A 391 2.04 -38.01 43.77
N GLY A 392 2.51 -38.75 42.76
CA GLY A 392 2.11 -40.14 42.52
C GLY A 392 2.41 -41.06 43.72
N TRP A 393 3.55 -40.88 44.38
CA TRP A 393 3.88 -41.59 45.62
C TRP A 393 2.95 -41.19 46.78
N CYS A 394 2.76 -39.89 47.00
CA CYS A 394 1.91 -39.37 48.07
C CYS A 394 0.46 -39.82 47.89
N ASP A 395 -0.06 -39.82 46.66
CA ASP A 395 -1.42 -40.25 46.35
C ASP A 395 -1.59 -41.77 46.45
N ALA A 396 -0.55 -42.55 46.18
CA ALA A 396 -0.54 -43.99 46.44
C ALA A 396 -0.60 -44.33 47.94
N LEU A 397 -0.07 -43.44 48.80
CA LEU A 397 -0.08 -43.58 50.26
C LEU A 397 -1.35 -43.03 50.93
N LYS A 398 -2.08 -42.12 50.30
CA LYS A 398 -3.33 -41.56 50.85
C LYS A 398 -4.44 -42.62 50.85
N PRO A 399 -5.20 -42.77 51.95
CA PRO A 399 -6.39 -43.63 51.96
C PRO A 399 -7.43 -43.07 50.97
N SER A 400 -7.86 -43.91 50.03
CA SER A 400 -8.82 -43.51 48.98
C SER A 400 -10.17 -43.11 49.59
N THR A 401 -10.42 -41.81 49.73
CA THR A 401 -11.74 -41.25 50.04
C THR A 401 -12.63 -41.23 48.80
N SER A 402 -12.99 -42.40 48.27
CA SER A 402 -14.02 -42.47 47.24
C SER A 402 -15.41 -42.34 47.90
N TYR A 403 -16.06 -41.20 47.70
CA TYR A 403 -17.42 -40.91 48.21
C TYR A 403 -18.50 -41.90 47.75
N LYS A 404 -18.20 -42.79 46.79
CA LYS A 404 -19.17 -43.76 46.25
C LYS A 404 -19.11 -45.15 46.89
N PHE A 405 -18.08 -45.46 47.67
CA PHE A 405 -18.01 -46.71 48.43
C PHE A 405 -17.27 -46.48 49.75
N LYS A 406 -17.99 -46.56 50.87
CA LYS A 406 -17.41 -46.68 52.22
C LYS A 406 -16.72 -48.05 52.34
N THR A 407 -15.58 -48.22 51.69
CA THR A 407 -14.74 -49.42 51.85
C THR A 407 -13.52 -49.04 52.66
N ALA A 408 -13.27 -49.86 53.69
CA ALA A 408 -12.21 -49.82 54.69
C ALA A 408 -10.93 -49.09 54.29
N SER A 409 -10.38 -48.33 55.24
CA SER A 409 -9.01 -47.79 55.17
C SER A 409 -8.05 -48.90 54.77
N LYS A 410 -7.33 -48.74 53.66
CA LYS A 410 -6.44 -49.78 53.13
C LYS A 410 -5.29 -49.98 54.13
N ARG A 411 -5.17 -51.20 54.67
CA ARG A 411 -4.05 -51.59 55.54
C ARG A 411 -2.70 -51.50 54.79
N PRO A 412 -1.63 -50.94 55.39
CA PRO A 412 -0.29 -50.83 54.80
C PRO A 412 0.23 -52.08 54.07
N SER A 413 0.10 -53.26 54.68
CA SER A 413 0.50 -54.57 54.16
C SER A 413 -0.13 -54.93 52.81
N ARG A 414 -1.28 -54.34 52.47
CA ARG A 414 -2.01 -54.64 51.23
C ARG A 414 -1.64 -53.74 50.05
N PHE A 415 -0.97 -52.61 50.30
CA PHE A 415 -0.66 -51.64 49.24
C PHE A 415 0.81 -51.21 49.18
N ILE A 416 1.53 -51.21 50.30
CA ILE A 416 2.96 -50.84 50.35
C ILE A 416 3.86 -52.00 49.90
N VAL A 417 3.51 -53.23 50.30
CA VAL A 417 4.29 -54.44 50.02
C VAL A 417 3.55 -55.32 49.02
N ALA A 418 4.28 -56.01 48.15
CA ALA A 418 3.70 -56.98 47.24
C ALA A 418 3.03 -58.13 48.02
N ALA A 419 1.90 -58.64 47.53
CA ALA A 419 1.13 -59.69 48.23
C ALA A 419 1.96 -60.95 48.58
N ALA A 420 2.97 -61.28 47.77
CA ALA A 420 3.88 -62.39 48.00
C ALA A 420 4.87 -62.16 49.17
N ALA A 421 5.13 -60.91 49.53
CA ALA A 421 6.07 -60.50 50.57
C ALA A 421 5.38 -59.93 51.82
N ALA A 422 4.04 -59.88 51.84
CA ALA A 422 3.27 -59.29 52.95
C ALA A 422 3.37 -60.07 54.27
N LEU A 423 3.71 -61.36 54.23
CA LEU A 423 3.93 -62.19 55.43
C LEU A 423 5.27 -61.91 56.11
N SER A 424 6.28 -61.47 55.35
CA SER A 424 7.62 -61.16 55.84
C SER A 424 8.26 -60.09 54.94
N PRO A 425 8.05 -58.80 55.26
CA PRO A 425 8.58 -57.70 54.47
C PRO A 425 10.11 -57.77 54.39
N PRO A 426 10.72 -57.73 53.19
CA PRO A 426 12.16 -57.89 53.05
C PRO A 426 12.90 -56.63 53.55
N LEU A 427 13.87 -56.86 54.43
CA LEU A 427 14.82 -55.86 54.90
C LEU A 427 16.11 -55.91 54.06
N PRO A 428 16.80 -54.77 53.88
CA PRO A 428 18.06 -54.74 53.14
C PRO A 428 19.16 -55.50 53.89
N THR A 429 19.84 -56.42 53.21
CA THR A 429 21.03 -57.12 53.75
C THR A 429 22.29 -56.26 53.58
N ASP A 430 23.28 -56.40 54.47
CA ASP A 430 24.54 -55.63 54.39
C ASP A 430 25.27 -55.79 53.04
N THR A 431 25.18 -56.97 52.43
CA THR A 431 25.72 -57.23 51.10
C THR A 431 25.01 -56.42 50.01
N GLN A 432 23.69 -56.21 50.14
CA GLN A 432 22.91 -55.39 49.21
C GLN A 432 23.22 -53.90 49.38
N LEU A 433 23.47 -53.44 50.61
CA LEU A 433 23.88 -52.07 50.90
C LEU A 433 25.29 -51.78 50.36
N GLN A 434 26.23 -52.72 50.51
CA GLN A 434 27.57 -52.59 49.91
C GLN A 434 27.50 -52.58 48.37
N ALA A 435 26.68 -53.45 47.79
CA ALA A 435 26.45 -53.47 46.35
C ALA A 435 25.81 -52.17 45.83
N LEU A 436 25.03 -51.46 46.66
CA LEU A 436 24.48 -50.15 46.32
C LEU A 436 25.55 -49.08 46.16
N SER A 437 26.61 -49.13 46.97
CA SER A 437 27.72 -48.16 46.92
C SER A 437 28.72 -48.49 45.81
N SER A 438 28.94 -49.78 45.50
CA SER A 438 29.94 -50.21 44.52
C SER A 438 29.38 -50.57 43.14
N GLY A 439 28.06 -50.80 43.02
CA GLY A 439 27.40 -51.24 41.80
C GLY A 439 27.20 -50.12 40.77
N PRO A 440 26.58 -50.41 39.60
CA PRO A 440 26.26 -49.38 38.61
C PRO A 440 25.17 -48.40 39.14
N PRO A 441 25.35 -47.07 39.00
CA PRO A 441 24.45 -46.05 39.59
C PRO A 441 23.09 -45.94 38.89
N ASN A 442 22.93 -46.54 37.71
CA ASN A 442 21.75 -46.47 36.86
C ASN A 442 20.86 -47.73 36.92
N VAL A 443 21.21 -48.74 37.71
CA VAL A 443 20.46 -49.99 37.83
C VAL A 443 19.68 -49.99 39.15
N PRO A 444 18.33 -50.04 39.11
CA PRO A 444 17.51 -50.09 40.32
C PRO A 444 17.81 -51.32 41.18
N PRO A 445 17.92 -51.18 42.51
CA PRO A 445 18.04 -52.31 43.43
C PRO A 445 16.82 -53.23 43.37
N PRO A 446 17.01 -54.57 43.32
CA PRO A 446 15.91 -55.52 43.14
C PRO A 446 14.93 -55.54 44.32
N ILE A 447 15.37 -55.14 45.52
CA ILE A 447 14.52 -55.04 46.72
C ILE A 447 13.36 -54.05 46.55
N LEU A 448 13.49 -53.04 45.67
CA LEU A 448 12.42 -52.06 45.42
C LEU A 448 11.20 -52.71 44.75
N VAL A 449 11.38 -53.84 44.03
CA VAL A 449 10.27 -54.58 43.39
C VAL A 449 9.31 -55.17 44.44
N SER A 450 9.82 -55.51 45.62
CA SER A 450 9.01 -56.00 46.73
C SER A 450 8.07 -54.93 47.31
N TYR A 451 8.29 -53.66 46.94
CA TYR A 451 7.51 -52.50 47.36
C TYR A 451 6.95 -51.78 46.12
N PRO A 452 5.81 -52.22 45.55
CA PRO A 452 5.33 -51.73 44.26
C PRO A 452 5.19 -50.19 44.15
N PRO A 453 4.68 -49.46 45.17
CA PRO A 453 4.62 -48.00 45.11
C PRO A 453 6.01 -47.34 45.03
N LEU A 454 7.02 -47.92 45.69
CA LEU A 454 8.41 -47.45 45.60
C LEU A 454 8.99 -47.75 44.22
N ALA A 455 8.70 -48.93 43.66
CA ALA A 455 9.12 -49.26 42.30
C ALA A 455 8.52 -48.28 41.27
N THR A 456 7.23 -47.92 41.39
CA THR A 456 6.60 -46.92 40.51
C THR A 456 7.22 -45.53 40.68
N TYR A 457 7.52 -45.14 41.93
CA TYR A 457 8.17 -43.86 42.21
C TYR A 457 9.60 -43.82 41.65
N THR A 458 10.36 -44.91 41.83
CA THR A 458 11.70 -45.10 41.25
C THR A 458 11.66 -44.98 39.74
N ASN A 459 10.72 -45.66 39.07
CA ASN A 459 10.60 -45.64 37.61
C ASN A 459 10.26 -44.23 37.09
N ALA A 460 9.39 -43.49 37.79
CA ALA A 460 9.06 -42.12 37.44
C ALA A 460 10.29 -41.21 37.52
N ILE A 461 11.04 -41.25 38.63
CA ILE A 461 12.28 -40.46 38.78
C ILE A 461 13.33 -40.87 37.75
N LEU A 462 13.55 -42.18 37.54
CA LEU A 462 14.53 -42.64 36.55
C LEU A 462 14.14 -42.26 35.12
N THR A 463 12.84 -42.19 34.81
CA THR A 463 12.36 -41.68 33.51
C THR A 463 12.77 -40.22 33.33
N ALA A 464 12.58 -39.38 34.35
CA ALA A 464 13.02 -37.98 34.34
C ALA A 464 14.55 -37.85 34.20
N LEU A 465 15.32 -38.63 34.97
CA LEU A 465 16.78 -38.63 34.90
C LEU A 465 17.30 -39.14 33.54
N ASN A 466 16.64 -40.13 32.94
CA ASN A 466 16.99 -40.62 31.60
C ASN A 466 16.73 -39.54 30.53
N GLY A 467 15.66 -38.76 30.67
CA GLY A 467 15.41 -37.60 29.82
C GLY A 467 16.50 -36.53 29.99
N LEU A 468 16.82 -36.17 31.23
CA LEU A 468 17.86 -35.19 31.56
C LEU A 468 19.22 -35.52 30.93
N ARG A 469 19.58 -36.81 30.79
CA ARG A 469 20.84 -37.22 30.13
C ARG A 469 20.99 -36.70 28.70
N LEU A 470 19.89 -36.43 27.98
CA LEU A 470 19.94 -35.88 26.63
C LEU A 470 20.40 -34.41 26.61
N LEU A 471 20.13 -33.68 27.69
CA LEU A 471 20.47 -32.27 27.85
C LEU A 471 20.65 -31.95 29.35
N ALA A 472 21.86 -32.19 29.87
CA ALA A 472 22.20 -31.95 31.27
C ALA A 472 23.18 -30.77 31.43
N PRO A 473 22.69 -29.52 31.55
CA PRO A 473 23.54 -28.40 31.91
C PRO A 473 24.24 -28.61 33.26
N VAL A 474 25.55 -28.39 33.30
CA VAL A 474 26.39 -28.62 34.50
C VAL A 474 25.96 -27.75 35.68
N GLU A 475 25.53 -26.52 35.42
CA GLU A 475 25.08 -25.56 36.42
C GLU A 475 23.80 -26.00 37.16
N LEU A 476 23.05 -26.97 36.62
CA LEU A 476 21.80 -27.45 37.23
C LEU A 476 22.01 -28.53 38.30
N LEU A 477 23.22 -29.07 38.47
CA LEU A 477 23.46 -30.20 39.38
C LEU A 477 22.95 -29.91 40.80
N ASP A 478 23.37 -28.80 41.41
CA ASP A 478 23.01 -28.46 42.79
C ASP A 478 21.52 -28.14 42.95
N ASP A 479 20.94 -27.48 41.94
CA ASP A 479 19.53 -27.10 41.93
C ASP A 479 18.61 -28.32 41.78
N LEU A 480 18.95 -29.25 40.89
CA LEU A 480 18.21 -30.49 40.68
C LEU A 480 18.39 -31.47 41.82
N LEU A 481 19.57 -31.48 42.44
CA LEU A 481 19.82 -32.25 43.65
C LEU A 481 18.98 -31.73 44.82
N ARG A 482 18.88 -30.41 45.01
CA ARG A 482 17.95 -29.81 45.99
C ARG A 482 16.49 -30.16 45.70
N ALA A 483 16.08 -30.11 44.43
CA ALA A 483 14.72 -30.50 44.05
C ALA A 483 14.43 -31.99 44.28
N LEU A 484 15.41 -32.86 44.00
CA LEU A 484 15.32 -34.29 44.31
C LEU A 484 15.24 -34.52 45.82
N ASP A 485 16.10 -33.88 46.60
CA ASP A 485 16.10 -33.98 48.06
C ASP A 485 14.76 -33.50 48.66
N ALA A 486 14.18 -32.42 48.15
CA ALA A 486 12.84 -31.95 48.55
C ALA A 486 11.73 -32.95 48.18
N SER A 487 11.79 -33.54 46.98
CA SER A 487 10.87 -34.58 46.53
C SER A 487 10.93 -35.84 47.40
N LEU A 488 12.15 -36.26 47.79
CA LEU A 488 12.40 -37.36 48.72
C LEU A 488 11.95 -37.03 50.15
N ALA A 489 12.23 -35.83 50.65
CA ALA A 489 11.81 -35.38 51.97
C ALA A 489 10.28 -35.38 52.09
N ARG A 490 9.57 -34.88 51.07
CA ARG A 490 8.11 -34.92 50.98
C ARG A 490 7.56 -36.35 50.94
N GLY A 491 8.20 -37.23 50.16
CA GLY A 491 7.82 -38.64 50.10
C GLY A 491 8.02 -39.38 51.43
N LEU A 492 9.09 -39.09 52.16
CA LEU A 492 9.33 -39.65 53.49
C LEU A 492 8.37 -39.06 54.54
N GLY A 493 8.11 -37.76 54.48
CA GLY A 493 7.17 -37.08 55.37
C GLY A 493 5.75 -37.62 55.27
N THR A 494 5.29 -37.97 54.05
CA THR A 494 3.98 -38.63 53.86
C THR A 494 3.92 -40.06 54.38
N LEU A 495 5.03 -40.80 54.30
CA LEU A 495 5.15 -42.12 54.93
C LEU A 495 5.12 -42.00 56.46
N LEU A 496 5.79 -40.98 57.01
CA LEU A 496 5.82 -40.69 58.44
C LEU A 496 4.44 -40.24 58.96
N SER A 497 3.72 -39.39 58.21
CA SER A 497 2.36 -38.97 58.59
C SER A 497 1.41 -40.17 58.61
N LEU A 498 1.49 -41.05 57.60
CA LEU A 498 0.73 -42.30 57.58
C LEU A 498 1.03 -43.18 58.80
N ALA A 499 2.30 -43.25 59.21
CA ALA A 499 2.74 -44.03 60.36
C ALA A 499 2.29 -43.44 61.72
N ARG A 500 2.17 -42.11 61.81
CA ARG A 500 1.66 -41.40 63.01
C ARG A 500 0.14 -41.43 63.10
N ASP A 501 -0.56 -41.19 62.00
CA ASP A 501 -2.02 -41.05 61.96
C ASP A 501 -2.76 -42.38 62.15
N ARG A 502 -2.09 -43.51 61.84
CA ARG A 502 -2.63 -44.89 61.93
C ARG A 502 -4.09 -45.02 61.48
N PRO A 503 -4.47 -44.56 60.28
CA PRO A 503 -5.88 -44.49 59.85
C PRO A 503 -6.61 -45.85 59.81
N TRP A 504 -5.90 -46.97 59.86
CA TRP A 504 -6.45 -48.33 59.91
C TRP A 504 -6.92 -48.78 61.30
N THR A 505 -6.58 -48.06 62.38
CA THR A 505 -7.03 -48.38 63.75
C THR A 505 -8.42 -47.77 64.08
N SER A 506 -8.92 -46.88 63.21
CA SER A 506 -10.16 -46.11 63.40
C SER A 506 -11.46 -46.89 63.20
N GLU A 507 -11.45 -48.17 62.81
CA GLU A 507 -12.68 -48.94 62.56
C GLU A 507 -13.31 -49.46 63.87
N PRO A 508 -14.53 -49.01 64.25
CA PRO A 508 -15.22 -49.53 65.42
C PRO A 508 -16.02 -50.77 65.02
N LYS A 509 -15.37 -51.93 64.85
CA LYS A 509 -16.08 -53.22 64.82
C LYS A 509 -15.12 -54.38 65.11
N TYR A 510 -15.26 -54.89 66.34
CA TYR A 510 -14.51 -55.98 66.96
C TYR A 510 -13.07 -55.65 67.35
N MET A 511 -12.69 -56.10 68.54
CA MET A 511 -11.42 -55.89 69.22
C MET A 511 -10.24 -55.90 68.22
N PRO A 512 -9.39 -54.85 68.18
CA PRO A 512 -8.13 -54.93 67.45
C PRO A 512 -7.33 -56.08 68.06
N VAL A 513 -6.98 -57.07 67.26
CA VAL A 513 -5.96 -58.03 67.67
C VAL A 513 -4.65 -57.24 67.67
N GLU A 514 -4.03 -57.03 68.83
CA GLU A 514 -2.76 -56.28 68.97
C GLU A 514 -1.69 -56.78 67.98
N ASP A 515 -1.70 -58.08 67.67
CA ASP A 515 -0.82 -58.71 66.67
C ASP A 515 -1.03 -58.20 65.23
N GLU A 516 -2.21 -57.70 64.86
CA GLU A 516 -2.44 -57.16 63.50
C GLU A 516 -1.92 -55.73 63.38
N ASP A 517 -2.09 -54.87 64.39
CA ASP A 517 -1.55 -53.50 64.36
C ASP A 517 -0.02 -53.52 64.39
N GLN A 518 0.57 -54.42 65.18
CA GLN A 518 2.02 -54.59 65.24
C GLN A 518 2.62 -55.04 63.90
N LYS A 519 1.93 -55.91 63.15
CA LYS A 519 2.34 -56.33 61.79
C LYS A 519 2.28 -55.18 60.78
N GLU A 520 1.27 -54.32 60.86
CA GLU A 520 1.17 -53.14 59.98
C GLU A 520 2.27 -52.11 60.28
N ILE A 521 2.59 -51.91 61.56
CA ILE A 521 3.71 -51.07 62.01
C ILE A 521 5.05 -51.65 61.54
N GLU A 522 5.26 -52.96 61.65
CA GLU A 522 6.48 -53.64 61.16
C GLU A 522 6.62 -53.54 59.63
N THR A 523 5.51 -53.59 58.90
CA THR A 523 5.46 -53.34 57.45
C THR A 523 5.87 -51.91 57.09
N LEU A 524 5.43 -50.91 57.87
CA LEU A 524 5.84 -49.52 57.67
C LEU A 524 7.32 -49.29 58.03
N LYS A 525 7.80 -49.91 59.13
CA LYS A 525 9.20 -49.87 59.53
C LYS A 525 10.12 -50.45 58.46
N SER A 526 9.76 -51.60 57.90
CA SER A 526 10.53 -52.23 56.81
C SER A 526 10.51 -51.38 55.54
N ALA A 527 9.35 -50.87 55.12
CA ALA A 527 9.21 -49.98 53.97
C ALA A 527 10.03 -48.69 54.12
N GLY A 528 9.99 -48.04 55.28
CA GLY A 528 10.79 -46.83 55.51
C GLY A 528 12.27 -47.11 55.72
N THR A 529 12.65 -48.28 56.23
CA THR A 529 14.06 -48.72 56.24
C THR A 529 14.59 -48.87 54.82
N VAL A 530 13.81 -49.45 53.91
CA VAL A 530 14.15 -49.52 52.48
C VAL A 530 14.17 -48.13 51.83
N TYR A 531 13.24 -47.24 52.21
CA TYR A 531 13.22 -45.86 51.76
C TYR A 531 14.53 -45.14 52.11
N VAL A 532 14.92 -45.17 53.39
CA VAL A 532 16.06 -44.41 53.92
C VAL A 532 17.39 -45.04 53.51
N LYS A 533 17.55 -46.37 53.64
CA LYS A 533 18.86 -47.02 53.44
C LYS A 533 19.14 -47.42 52.00
N VAL A 534 18.11 -47.57 51.15
CA VAL A 534 18.28 -48.03 49.77
C VAL A 534 17.82 -46.98 48.77
N PHE A 535 16.57 -46.51 48.88
CA PHE A 535 15.97 -45.65 47.86
C PHE A 535 16.60 -44.25 47.81
N VAL A 536 16.77 -43.58 48.95
CA VAL A 536 17.38 -42.23 49.01
C VAL A 536 18.83 -42.23 48.49
N PRO A 537 19.76 -43.09 48.98
CA PRO A 537 21.14 -43.10 48.49
C PRO A 537 21.22 -43.51 47.01
N PHE A 538 20.37 -44.44 46.57
CA PHE A 538 20.30 -44.86 45.17
C PHE A 538 19.99 -43.68 44.24
N LEU A 539 18.93 -42.93 44.51
CA LEU A 539 18.47 -41.87 43.60
C LEU A 539 19.41 -40.67 43.58
N ARG A 540 19.97 -40.28 44.74
CA ARG A 540 21.02 -39.24 44.80
C ARG A 540 22.24 -39.65 43.97
N ARG A 541 22.66 -40.91 44.05
CA ARG A 541 23.74 -41.47 43.24
C ARG A 541 23.37 -41.57 41.75
N ALA A 542 22.13 -41.91 41.43
CA ALA A 542 21.64 -41.98 40.06
C ALA A 542 21.67 -40.61 39.36
N LEU A 543 21.42 -39.50 40.08
CA LEU A 543 21.56 -38.15 39.56
C LEU A 543 23.05 -37.74 39.44
N VAL A 544 23.81 -37.80 40.53
CA VAL A 544 25.18 -37.26 40.60
C VAL A 544 26.16 -38.09 39.76
N GLU A 545 26.21 -39.41 39.99
CA GLU A 545 27.10 -40.31 39.23
C GLU A 545 26.47 -40.75 37.91
N GLY A 546 25.16 -41.01 37.91
CA GLY A 546 24.48 -41.59 36.75
C GLY A 546 24.10 -40.60 35.64
N VAL A 547 23.96 -39.31 35.93
CA VAL A 547 23.68 -38.28 34.91
C VAL A 547 24.90 -37.40 34.68
N TYR A 548 25.50 -36.89 35.75
CA TYR A 548 26.61 -35.94 35.67
C TYR A 548 28.00 -36.58 35.70
N GLY A 549 28.10 -37.88 36.01
CA GLY A 549 29.38 -38.60 36.01
C GLY A 549 30.34 -38.18 37.12
N VAL A 550 29.85 -37.45 38.12
CA VAL A 550 30.66 -36.97 39.25
C VAL A 550 30.57 -37.97 40.39
N LYS A 551 31.68 -38.32 41.04
CA LYS A 551 31.64 -39.24 42.19
C LYS A 551 31.02 -38.57 43.39
N MET A 552 30.17 -39.29 44.11
CA MET A 552 29.46 -38.75 45.28
C MET A 552 30.44 -38.25 46.38
N GLY A 553 31.63 -38.84 46.50
CA GLY A 553 32.66 -38.39 47.46
C GLY A 553 33.53 -37.20 47.03
N GLU A 554 33.42 -36.73 45.78
CA GLU A 554 34.21 -35.60 45.24
C GLU A 554 33.45 -34.26 45.32
N VAL A 555 32.14 -34.29 45.59
CA VAL A 555 31.29 -33.10 45.78
C VAL A 555 30.76 -33.14 47.20
N ASP A 556 30.76 -31.99 47.90
CA ASP A 556 30.20 -31.85 49.25
C ASP A 556 28.66 -31.92 49.21
N VAL A 557 28.15 -33.13 48.98
CA VAL A 557 26.71 -33.42 48.74
C VAL A 557 26.06 -33.90 50.03
N SER A 558 26.18 -33.10 51.10
CA SER A 558 25.35 -33.32 52.29
C SER A 558 23.87 -33.32 51.89
N PRO A 559 23.02 -34.20 52.45
CA PRO A 559 21.58 -34.13 52.22
C PRO A 559 21.08 -32.72 52.53
N GLY A 560 20.24 -32.17 51.65
CA GLY A 560 19.61 -30.87 51.91
C GLY A 560 18.93 -30.84 53.28
N GLU A 561 18.83 -29.66 53.90
CA GLU A 561 18.32 -29.51 55.27
C GLU A 561 16.95 -30.17 55.48
N ASP A 562 16.08 -30.09 54.48
CA ASP A 562 14.75 -30.71 54.49
C ASP A 562 14.82 -32.24 54.54
N LEU A 563 15.66 -32.84 53.69
CA LEU A 563 15.85 -34.29 53.65
C LEU A 563 16.53 -34.77 54.94
N HIS A 564 17.54 -34.05 55.42
CA HIS A 564 18.21 -34.38 56.68
C HIS A 564 17.26 -34.34 57.87
N THR A 565 16.37 -33.35 57.92
CA THR A 565 15.34 -33.23 58.95
C THR A 565 14.34 -34.37 58.86
N ALA A 566 13.83 -34.68 57.66
CA ALA A 566 12.90 -35.80 57.45
C ALA A 566 13.52 -37.16 57.82
N LEU A 567 14.80 -37.37 57.52
CA LEU A 567 15.55 -38.56 57.90
C LEU A 567 15.65 -38.71 59.43
N LYS A 568 15.99 -37.62 60.15
CA LYS A 568 16.04 -37.60 61.61
C LYS A 568 14.67 -37.85 62.25
N GLU A 569 13.61 -37.24 61.72
CA GLU A 569 12.25 -37.45 62.23
C GLU A 569 11.79 -38.90 62.07
N TRP A 570 12.16 -39.55 60.96
CA TRP A 570 11.90 -40.97 60.73
C TRP A 570 12.68 -41.87 61.71
N GLU A 571 13.96 -41.59 61.93
CA GLU A 571 14.78 -42.31 62.91
C GLU A 571 14.23 -42.17 64.33
N GLY A 572 13.83 -40.95 64.72
CA GLY A 572 13.19 -40.70 66.03
C GLY A 572 11.89 -41.49 66.20
N TRP A 573 10.99 -41.46 65.22
CA TRP A 573 9.76 -42.26 65.25
C TRP A 573 10.05 -43.77 65.36
N ARG A 574 11.07 -44.26 64.65
CA ARG A 574 11.45 -45.67 64.72
C ARG A 574 11.91 -46.06 66.13
N ALA A 575 12.76 -45.25 66.76
CA ALA A 575 13.24 -45.46 68.12
C ALA A 575 12.10 -45.47 69.15
N ASP A 576 11.15 -44.52 69.03
CA ASP A 576 9.96 -44.43 69.89
C ASP A 576 9.10 -45.70 69.82
N VAL A 577 8.98 -46.30 68.63
CA VAL A 577 8.15 -47.51 68.42
C VAL A 577 8.91 -48.81 68.70
N ASP A 578 10.25 -48.80 68.66
CA ASP A 578 11.10 -49.93 69.10
C ASP A 578 11.28 -49.96 70.64
N GLY A 579 10.79 -48.93 71.36
CA GLY A 579 10.91 -48.84 72.82
C GLY A 579 12.30 -48.43 73.30
N GLU A 580 13.15 -47.92 72.40
CA GLU A 580 14.44 -47.31 72.72
C GLU A 580 14.22 -45.86 73.18
N THR A 581 13.46 -45.65 74.27
CA THR A 581 13.65 -44.43 75.06
C THR A 581 15.05 -44.49 75.62
N THR A 582 15.94 -43.64 75.13
CA THR A 582 17.14 -43.23 75.86
C THR A 582 16.71 -42.57 77.17
N GLU A 583 16.40 -43.39 78.18
CA GLU A 583 16.64 -43.04 79.57
C GLU A 583 18.15 -43.17 79.80
N GLY A 584 18.87 -42.04 79.72
CA GLY A 584 20.28 -42.03 80.09
C GLY A 584 21.10 -40.85 79.58
N GLN A 585 20.89 -39.69 80.20
CA GLN A 585 21.78 -38.52 80.36
C GLN A 585 22.29 -37.75 79.13
#